data_AF-A0A9E4YFU5-F1
#
_entry.id   AF-A0A9E4YFU5-F1
#
_cell.length_a   1.000
_cell.length_b   1.000
_cell.length_c   1.000
_cell.angle_alpha   90.00
_cell.angle_beta   90.00
_cell.angle_gamma   90.00
#
_symmetry.space_group_name_H-M   'P 1'
#
loop_
_entity.id
_entity.type
_entity.pdbx_description
1 polymer ?
#
loop_
_entity_poly.entity_id
_entity_poly.type
_entity_poly.pdbx_seq_one_letter_code
_entity_poly.pdbx_strand_id
1 'polypeptide(L)'
;VLGGWDAVLFIVVNQLAIGLYTGSVFAPNHKGMPLLGRDARLDFLTRQVVTARNIKSSPLNDFLFGGLNYQIEHHLFPSMPRNRLKEAKKLIEPFCLAHSIPYREESVLESQKSILRHLHAASAPLRMKAASPAP
;
A
#
# COMPACT_ATOMS: atom_id res chain seq x y z
N VAL A 1 36.45 8.11 -18.57
CA VAL A 1 36.45 7.60 -17.18
C VAL A 1 35.50 8.50 -16.40
N LEU A 2 34.47 7.95 -15.76
CA LEU A 2 33.58 8.73 -14.89
C LEU A 2 34.38 9.19 -13.66
N GLY A 3 34.31 10.47 -13.33
CA GLY A 3 34.99 11.07 -12.18
C GLY A 3 34.22 10.87 -10.87
N GLY A 4 34.84 11.26 -9.75
CA GLY A 4 34.22 11.13 -8.42
C GLY A 4 32.88 11.90 -8.30
N TRP A 5 32.79 13.08 -8.92
CA TRP A 5 31.54 13.85 -8.95
C TRP A 5 30.43 13.20 -9.76
N ASP A 6 30.78 12.52 -10.87
CA ASP A 6 29.80 11.76 -11.65
C ASP A 6 29.23 10.60 -10.83
N ALA A 7 30.06 9.95 -10.01
CA ALA A 7 29.62 8.89 -9.10
C ALA A 7 28.68 9.42 -7.99
N VAL A 8 29.01 10.56 -7.38
CA VAL A 8 28.14 11.20 -6.38
C VAL A 8 26.80 11.61 -7.00
N LEU A 9 26.83 12.24 -8.17
CA LEU A 9 25.62 12.63 -8.89
C LEU A 9 24.75 11.41 -9.23
N PHE A 10 25.37 10.35 -9.73
CA PHE A 10 24.67 9.09 -10.01
C PHE A 10 23.99 8.53 -8.77
N ILE A 11 24.69 8.46 -7.63
CA ILE A 11 24.12 7.96 -6.38
C ILE A 11 22.93 8.81 -5.94
N VAL A 12 23.06 10.14 -5.94
CA VAL A 12 21.97 11.02 -5.51
C VAL A 12 20.74 10.85 -6.40
N VAL A 13 20.92 10.89 -7.73
CA VAL A 13 19.81 10.75 -8.68
C VAL A 13 19.18 9.36 -8.58
N ASN A 14 20.01 8.31 -8.49
CA ASN A 14 19.53 6.94 -8.35
C ASN A 14 18.72 6.76 -7.06
N GLN A 15 19.22 7.24 -5.92
CA GLN A 15 18.55 7.12 -4.63
C GLN A 15 17.24 7.91 -4.58
N LEU A 16 17.18 9.11 -5.17
CA LEU A 16 15.95 9.88 -5.29
C LEU A 16 14.94 9.17 -6.19
N ALA A 17 15.37 8.67 -7.35
CA ALA A 17 14.50 7.98 -8.30
C ALA A 17 13.95 6.67 -7.72
N ILE A 18 14.81 5.83 -7.13
CA ILE A 18 14.39 4.56 -6.53
C ILE A 18 13.53 4.80 -5.29
N GLY A 19 13.88 5.78 -4.45
CA GLY A 19 13.08 6.13 -3.27
C GLY A 19 11.68 6.60 -3.65
N LEU A 20 11.57 7.47 -4.66
CA LEU A 20 10.28 7.93 -5.18
C LEU A 20 9.48 6.77 -5.78
N TYR A 21 10.10 5.92 -6.59
CA TYR A 21 9.47 4.77 -7.20
C TYR A 21 8.95 3.78 -6.15
N THR A 22 9.82 3.30 -5.25
CA THR A 22 9.47 2.36 -4.18
C THR A 22 8.38 2.95 -3.28
N GLY A 23 8.50 4.21 -2.88
CA GLY A 23 7.47 4.90 -2.11
C GLY A 23 6.11 4.93 -2.81
N SER A 24 6.11 5.15 -4.13
CA SER A 24 4.89 5.25 -4.94
C SER A 24 4.17 3.92 -5.16
N VAL A 25 4.89 2.79 -5.14
CA VAL A 25 4.30 1.45 -5.38
C VAL A 25 4.03 0.65 -4.10
N PHE A 26 4.73 0.94 -2.98
CA PHE A 26 4.45 0.29 -1.70
C PHE A 26 3.30 0.93 -0.93
N ALA A 27 3.27 2.27 -0.87
CA ALA A 27 2.25 3.01 -0.13
C ALA A 27 0.80 2.64 -0.52
N PRO A 28 0.46 2.46 -1.82
CA PRO A 28 -0.90 2.21 -2.24
C PRO A 28 -1.53 0.95 -1.67
N ASN A 29 -0.75 -0.01 -1.22
CA ASN A 29 -1.27 -1.34 -0.88
C ASN A 29 -1.71 -1.50 0.59
N HIS A 30 -1.35 -0.58 1.49
CA HIS A 30 -1.72 -0.71 2.92
C HIS A 30 -1.79 0.61 3.71
N LYS A 31 -1.31 1.76 3.20
CA LYS A 31 -1.39 3.03 3.95
C LYS A 31 -2.82 3.57 4.03
N GLY A 32 -3.27 4.01 5.20
CA GLY A 32 -4.63 4.53 5.37
C GLY A 32 -5.72 3.46 5.43
N MET A 33 -5.33 2.19 5.57
CA MET A 33 -6.22 1.11 5.97
C MET A 33 -6.51 1.16 7.48
N PRO A 34 -7.56 0.48 7.97
CA PRO A 34 -7.89 0.43 9.39
C PRO A 34 -6.70 0.07 10.28
N LEU A 35 -6.47 0.89 11.30
CA LEU A 35 -5.55 0.58 12.38
C LEU A 35 -6.30 -0.22 13.43
N LEU A 36 -5.92 -1.49 13.60
CA LEU A 36 -6.55 -2.36 14.59
C LEU A 36 -6.05 -1.98 15.99
N GLY A 37 -6.99 -1.76 16.91
CA GLY A 37 -6.68 -1.54 18.32
C GLY A 37 -6.04 -2.77 18.96
N ARG A 38 -5.40 -2.58 20.13
CA ARG A 38 -4.73 -3.67 20.86
C ARG A 38 -5.68 -4.83 21.19
N ASP A 39 -6.94 -4.53 21.47
CA ASP A 39 -7.96 -5.51 21.85
C ASP A 39 -8.75 -6.09 20.66
N ALA A 40 -8.38 -5.72 19.42
CA ALA A 40 -9.08 -6.21 18.23
C ALA A 40 -8.88 -7.72 18.05
N ARG A 41 -9.94 -8.49 18.27
CA ARG A 41 -9.99 -9.94 18.07
C ARG A 41 -10.50 -10.27 16.67
N LEU A 42 -9.59 -10.27 15.70
CA LEU A 42 -9.82 -10.76 14.34
C LEU A 42 -8.96 -12.01 14.13
N ASP A 43 -9.52 -13.01 13.41
CA ASP A 43 -8.76 -14.14 12.92
C ASP A 43 -7.68 -13.67 11.92
N PHE A 44 -6.74 -14.57 11.62
CA PHE A 44 -5.60 -14.25 10.75
C PHE A 44 -6.05 -13.75 9.37
N LEU A 45 -6.99 -14.45 8.73
CA LEU A 45 -7.42 -14.13 7.37
C LEU A 45 -8.10 -12.75 7.34
N THR A 46 -9.07 -12.53 8.23
CA THR A 46 -9.77 -11.25 8.30
C THR A 46 -8.79 -10.11 8.58
N ARG A 47 -7.86 -10.30 9.52
CA ARG A 47 -6.82 -9.31 9.82
C ARG A 47 -5.99 -8.93 8.59
N GLN A 48 -5.48 -9.91 7.85
CA GLN A 48 -4.65 -9.63 6.67
C GLN A 48 -5.44 -8.96 5.54
N VAL A 49 -6.70 -9.35 5.35
CA VAL A 49 -7.55 -8.79 4.28
C VAL A 49 -7.96 -7.36 4.60
N VAL A 50 -8.46 -7.07 5.81
CA VAL A 50 -9.03 -5.74 6.11
C VAL A 50 -7.98 -4.65 6.35
N THR A 51 -6.73 -5.04 6.64
CA THR A 51 -5.62 -4.08 6.86
C THR A 51 -4.78 -3.84 5.61
N ALA A 52 -5.13 -4.47 4.50
CA ALA A 52 -4.48 -4.30 3.21
C ALA A 52 -5.51 -3.98 2.11
N ARG A 53 -5.01 -3.64 0.93
CA ARG A 53 -5.80 -3.55 -0.29
C ARG A 53 -4.95 -3.91 -1.49
N ASN A 54 -5.62 -4.33 -2.54
CA ASN A 54 -4.98 -4.55 -3.82
C ASN A 54 -5.10 -3.36 -4.75
N ILE A 55 -4.19 -3.30 -5.73
CA ILE A 55 -4.28 -2.39 -6.86
C ILE A 55 -4.76 -3.17 -8.08
N LYS A 56 -5.78 -2.61 -8.76
CA LYS A 56 -6.35 -3.19 -9.97
C LYS A 56 -5.26 -3.61 -10.95
N SER A 57 -5.30 -4.89 -11.32
CA SER A 57 -4.35 -5.46 -12.27
C SER A 57 -4.53 -4.85 -13.66
N SER A 58 -3.41 -4.57 -14.30
CA SER A 58 -3.27 -4.23 -15.71
C SER A 58 -1.84 -4.57 -16.14
N PRO A 59 -1.53 -4.77 -17.42
CA PRO A 59 -0.15 -5.05 -17.83
C PRO A 59 0.85 -4.00 -17.32
N LEU A 60 0.45 -2.73 -17.31
CA LEU A 60 1.26 -1.64 -16.77
C LEU A 60 1.41 -1.71 -15.26
N ASN A 61 0.32 -1.94 -14.52
CA ASN A 61 0.37 -2.02 -13.06
C ASN A 61 1.13 -3.27 -12.60
N ASP A 62 0.91 -4.42 -13.24
CA ASP A 62 1.60 -5.67 -12.93
C ASP A 62 3.13 -5.52 -13.13
N PHE A 63 3.55 -4.76 -14.16
CA PHE A 63 4.96 -4.42 -14.40
C PHE A 63 5.50 -3.43 -13.35
N LEU A 64 4.85 -2.27 -13.17
CA LEU A 64 5.32 -1.20 -12.27
C LEU A 64 5.29 -1.62 -10.80
N PHE A 65 4.35 -2.46 -10.39
CA PHE A 65 4.28 -2.94 -9.01
C PHE A 65 5.10 -4.20 -8.80
N GLY A 66 5.51 -4.91 -9.87
CA GLY A 66 6.31 -6.13 -9.77
C GLY A 66 5.65 -7.21 -8.89
N GLY A 67 4.32 -7.28 -8.89
CA GLY A 67 3.51 -8.17 -8.07
C GLY A 67 3.03 -7.60 -6.72
N LEU A 68 3.48 -6.40 -6.32
CA LEU A 68 3.02 -5.75 -5.08
C LEU A 68 1.56 -5.31 -5.14
N ASN A 69 0.94 -5.28 -6.32
CA ASN A 69 -0.47 -4.97 -6.49
C ASN A 69 -1.41 -6.06 -5.92
N TYR A 70 -0.86 -7.21 -5.49
CA TYR A 70 -1.55 -8.33 -4.85
C TYR A 70 -1.14 -8.48 -3.36
N GLN A 71 -1.23 -7.39 -2.60
CA GLN A 71 -0.78 -7.33 -1.22
C GLN A 71 -1.58 -8.24 -0.29
N ILE A 72 -2.90 -8.37 -0.52
CA ILE A 72 -3.76 -9.23 0.31
C ILE A 72 -3.28 -10.68 0.20
N GLU A 73 -3.06 -11.17 -1.02
CA GLU A 73 -2.57 -12.52 -1.28
C GLU A 73 -1.16 -12.71 -0.69
N HIS A 74 -0.29 -11.70 -0.84
CA HIS A 74 1.06 -11.76 -0.28
C HIS A 74 1.05 -11.85 1.25
N HIS A 75 0.16 -11.13 1.93
CA HIS A 75 0.03 -11.19 3.39
C HIS A 75 -0.54 -12.53 3.87
N LEU A 76 -1.47 -13.10 3.12
CA LEU A 76 -2.03 -14.42 3.42
C LEU A 76 -1.02 -15.55 3.16
N PHE A 77 -0.19 -15.40 2.13
CA PHE A 77 0.76 -16.41 1.67
C PHE A 77 2.13 -15.79 1.35
N PRO A 78 2.92 -15.35 2.36
CA PRO A 78 4.16 -14.58 2.15
C PRO A 78 5.25 -15.36 1.42
N SER A 79 5.22 -16.69 1.50
CA SER A 79 6.16 -17.57 0.80
C SER A 79 5.72 -17.89 -0.64
N MET A 80 4.54 -17.47 -1.08
CA MET A 80 4.05 -17.71 -2.43
C MET A 80 4.87 -16.90 -3.45
N PRO A 81 5.31 -17.53 -4.57
CA PRO A 81 5.94 -16.79 -5.67
C PRO A 81 5.02 -15.69 -6.21
N ARG A 82 5.58 -14.49 -6.44
CA ARG A 82 4.80 -13.30 -6.86
C ARG A 82 3.98 -13.51 -8.13
N ASN A 83 4.47 -14.32 -9.07
CA ASN A 83 3.77 -14.66 -10.31
C ASN A 83 2.52 -15.53 -10.10
N ARG A 84 2.32 -16.11 -8.92
CA ARG A 84 1.15 -16.91 -8.55
C ARG A 84 0.08 -16.13 -7.79
N LEU A 85 0.40 -14.92 -7.29
CA LEU A 85 -0.55 -14.12 -6.51
C LEU A 85 -1.81 -13.77 -7.31
N LYS A 86 -1.68 -13.50 -8.61
CA LYS A 86 -2.83 -13.27 -9.50
C LYS A 86 -3.78 -14.46 -9.59
N GLU A 87 -3.26 -15.69 -9.50
CA GLU A 87 -4.07 -16.91 -9.48
C GLU A 87 -4.73 -17.07 -8.11
N ALA A 88 -3.99 -16.83 -7.02
CA ALA A 88 -4.52 -16.87 -5.67
C ALA A 88 -5.68 -15.88 -5.45
N LYS A 89 -5.57 -14.66 -5.98
CA LYS A 89 -6.64 -13.65 -5.94
C LYS A 89 -7.98 -14.20 -6.43
N LYS A 90 -7.97 -14.97 -7.53
CA LYS A 90 -9.19 -15.54 -8.13
C LYS A 90 -9.93 -16.49 -7.19
N LEU A 91 -9.26 -17.01 -6.16
CA LEU A 91 -9.84 -17.88 -5.13
C LEU A 91 -10.17 -17.08 -3.87
N ILE A 92 -9.26 -16.21 -3.43
CA ILE A 92 -9.38 -15.46 -2.18
C ILE A 92 -10.51 -14.43 -2.24
N GLU A 93 -10.61 -13.66 -3.33
CA GLU A 93 -11.62 -12.61 -3.44
C GLU A 93 -13.06 -13.17 -3.37
N PRO A 94 -13.43 -14.22 -4.14
CA PRO A 94 -14.74 -14.87 -3.97
C PRO A 94 -14.95 -15.45 -2.57
N PHE A 95 -13.92 -16.05 -1.97
CA PHE A 95 -14.00 -16.57 -0.60
C PHE A 95 -14.33 -15.46 0.40
N CYS A 96 -13.63 -14.33 0.34
CA CYS A 96 -13.88 -13.17 1.20
C CYS A 96 -15.30 -12.64 1.01
N LEU A 97 -15.75 -12.47 -0.24
CA LEU A 97 -17.10 -11.98 -0.54
C LEU A 97 -18.19 -12.94 -0.01
N ALA A 98 -18.01 -14.25 -0.18
CA ALA A 98 -18.96 -15.26 0.33
C ALA A 98 -19.08 -15.25 1.86
N HIS A 99 -18.02 -14.85 2.57
CA HIS A 99 -17.98 -14.78 4.04
C HIS A 99 -18.19 -13.35 4.58
N SER A 100 -18.64 -12.41 3.73
CA SER A 100 -18.83 -11.00 4.11
C SER A 100 -17.57 -10.31 4.68
N ILE A 101 -16.39 -10.75 4.23
CA ILE A 101 -15.10 -10.15 4.59
C ILE A 101 -14.80 -9.05 3.55
N PRO A 102 -14.61 -7.78 3.96
CA PRO A 102 -14.36 -6.68 3.03
C PRO A 102 -13.03 -6.86 2.28
N TYR A 103 -13.11 -7.31 1.04
CA TYR A 103 -11.97 -7.38 0.12
C TYR A 103 -11.87 -6.07 -0.67
N ARG A 104 -10.78 -5.32 -0.47
CA ARG A 104 -10.60 -4.00 -1.09
C ARG A 104 -9.63 -4.04 -2.27
N GLU A 105 -10.11 -3.61 -3.44
CA GLU A 105 -9.29 -3.38 -4.64
C GLU A 105 -9.56 -1.98 -5.20
N GLU A 106 -8.51 -1.20 -5.44
CA GLU A 106 -8.60 0.19 -5.89
C GLU A 106 -7.74 0.44 -7.14
N SER A 107 -8.04 1.48 -7.91
CA SER A 107 -7.05 1.99 -8.88
C SER A 107 -5.92 2.68 -8.13
N VAL A 108 -4.77 2.88 -8.79
CA VAL A 108 -3.63 3.62 -8.20
C VAL A 108 -4.09 5.00 -7.70
N LEU A 109 -4.86 5.73 -8.53
CA LEU A 109 -5.32 7.07 -8.19
C LEU A 109 -6.28 7.07 -6.98
N GLU A 110 -7.20 6.12 -6.92
CA GLU A 110 -8.14 6.04 -5.79
C GLU A 110 -7.43 5.72 -4.48
N SER A 111 -6.44 4.81 -4.53
CA SER A 111 -5.61 4.51 -3.38
C SER A 111 -4.80 5.72 -2.91
N GLN A 112 -4.18 6.47 -3.84
CA GLN A 112 -3.45 7.68 -3.49
C GLN A 112 -4.37 8.75 -2.87
N LYS A 113 -5.55 8.99 -3.43
CA LYS A 113 -6.55 9.88 -2.83
C LYS A 113 -6.95 9.42 -1.43
N SER A 114 -7.17 8.12 -1.25
CA SER A 114 -7.51 7.52 0.04
C SER A 114 -6.43 7.76 1.10
N ILE A 115 -5.15 7.58 0.73
CA ILE A 115 -3.99 7.87 1.59
C ILE A 115 -3.96 9.34 2.00
N LEU A 116 -4.05 10.26 1.03
CA LEU A 116 -3.98 11.70 1.30
C LEU A 116 -5.15 12.15 2.18
N ARG A 117 -6.36 11.65 1.93
CA ARG A 117 -7.53 11.90 2.81
C ARG A 117 -7.30 11.40 4.22
N HIS A 118 -6.75 10.19 4.38
CA HIS A 118 -6.46 9.63 5.69
C HIS A 118 -5.42 10.46 6.45
N LEU A 119 -4.32 10.86 5.80
CA LEU A 119 -3.29 11.71 6.40
C LEU A 119 -3.83 13.11 6.76
N HIS A 120 -4.68 13.68 5.90
CA HIS A 120 -5.34 14.95 6.18
C HIS A 120 -6.23 14.86 7.42
N ALA A 121 -7.02 13.78 7.56
CA ALA A 121 -7.85 13.54 8.73
C ALA A 121 -7.02 13.29 9.99
N ALA A 122 -6.00 12.43 9.92
CA ALA A 122 -5.13 12.10 11.03
C ALA A 122 -4.36 13.33 11.57
N SER A 123 -4.02 14.28 10.70
CA SER A 123 -3.35 15.53 11.09
C SER A 123 -4.30 16.63 11.57
N ALA A 124 -5.62 16.43 11.51
CA ALA A 124 -6.60 17.48 11.87
C ALA A 124 -6.41 18.07 13.27
N PRO A 125 -6.16 17.27 14.34
CA PRO A 125 -5.95 17.83 15.68
C PRO A 125 -4.77 18.79 15.77
N LEU A 126 -3.67 18.50 15.05
CA LEU A 126 -2.47 19.34 15.03
C LEU A 126 -2.72 20.66 14.28
N ARG A 127 -3.44 20.61 13.16
CA ARG A 127 -3.82 21.81 12.38
C ARG A 127 -4.77 22.71 13.16
N MET A 128 -5.73 22.13 13.87
CA MET A 128 -6.66 22.89 14.71
C MET A 128 -5.97 23.53 15.91
N LYS A 129 -5.02 22.83 16.56
CA LYS A 129 -4.21 23.38 17.64
C LYS A 129 -3.35 24.57 17.17
N ALA A 130 -2.70 24.45 16.02
CA ALA A 130 -1.89 25.53 15.45
C ALA A 130 -2.73 26.75 15.01
N ALA A 131 -3.99 26.54 14.64
CA ALA A 131 -4.91 27.62 14.23
C ALA A 131 -5.61 28.31 15.41
N SER A 132 -5.48 27.79 16.64
CA SER A 132 -6.02 28.44 17.83
C SER A 132 -5.04 29.52 18.30
N PRO A 133 -5.48 30.76 18.61
CA PRO A 133 -4.59 31.77 19.17
C PRO A 133 -3.97 31.27 20.48
N ALA A 134 -2.71 31.60 20.73
CA ALA A 134 -2.11 31.36 22.04
C ALA A 134 -2.93 32.08 23.13
N PRO A 135 -3.06 31.50 24.34
CA PRO A 135 -3.71 32.18 25.46
C PRO A 135 -2.99 33.48 25.83
#